data_AF-V6HDX1-F1
#
_entry.id   AF-V6HDX1-F1
#
_cell.length_a   1.000
_cell.length_b   1.000
_cell.length_c   1.000
_cell.angle_alpha   90.00
_cell.angle_beta   90.00
_cell.angle_gamma   90.00
#
_symmetry.space_group_name_H-M   'P 1'
#
loop_
_entity.id
_entity.type
_entity.pdbx_description
1 polymer ?
#
loop_
_entity_poly.entity_id
_entity_poly.type
_entity_poly.pdbx_seq_one_letter_code
_entity_poly.pdbx_strand_id
1 'polypeptide(L)'
;MNHTKFTAVLFLSSAILVQAIHAQNIPDSIRKNIASFCSSEWTKRGILDRNMFKYCMNEQNEGWLNLQDLVRRNSAYPWIKDLKEKIFDKWTRRGITDWNMVHHSLHEEVEAIKDLEYGLKKKEFTKEKYDECFSQWGDSDSPWSMTYYCIKGED
;
A
#
# COMPACT_ATOMS: atom_id res chain seq x y z
N MET A 1 -61.89 -17.86 -24.13
CA MET A 1 -60.73 -17.94 -25.05
C MET A 1 -60.26 -16.53 -25.32
N ASN A 2 -59.07 -16.15 -24.87
CA ASN A 2 -58.20 -15.17 -25.53
C ASN A 2 -56.85 -15.08 -24.81
N HIS A 3 -55.81 -14.96 -25.64
CA HIS A 3 -54.47 -15.45 -25.42
C HIS A 3 -53.58 -14.57 -24.54
N THR A 4 -52.91 -15.21 -23.58
CA THR A 4 -51.74 -14.72 -22.87
C THR A 4 -50.59 -14.52 -23.87
N LYS A 5 -50.12 -13.28 -24.06
CA LYS A 5 -48.92 -13.00 -24.84
C LYS A 5 -47.70 -12.95 -23.90
N PHE A 6 -46.86 -13.97 -24.00
CA PHE A 6 -45.51 -14.00 -23.46
C PHE A 6 -44.63 -13.06 -24.30
N THR A 7 -44.10 -12.01 -23.69
CA THR A 7 -43.09 -11.14 -24.32
C THR A 7 -41.72 -11.63 -23.88
N ALA A 8 -40.91 -12.01 -24.87
CA ALA A 8 -39.59 -12.60 -24.70
C ALA A 8 -38.58 -11.61 -24.08
N VAL A 9 -37.76 -12.16 -23.19
CA VAL A 9 -36.61 -11.55 -22.55
C VAL A 9 -35.48 -11.40 -23.57
N LEU A 10 -34.97 -10.18 -23.77
CA LEU A 10 -33.73 -9.92 -24.51
C LEU A 10 -32.63 -9.52 -23.51
N PHE A 11 -31.87 -10.52 -23.04
CA PHE A 11 -30.55 -10.29 -22.44
C PHE A 11 -29.56 -10.13 -23.58
N LEU A 12 -29.16 -8.89 -23.89
CA LEU A 12 -28.13 -8.62 -24.90
C LEU A 12 -26.87 -8.06 -24.23
N SER A 13 -25.80 -8.82 -24.43
CA SER A 13 -24.39 -8.45 -24.46
C SER A 13 -23.73 -7.99 -23.15
N SER A 14 -23.17 -8.97 -22.44
CA SER A 14 -22.01 -8.79 -21.57
C SER A 14 -20.86 -8.16 -22.38
N ALA A 15 -20.54 -6.90 -22.11
CA ALA A 15 -19.29 -6.31 -22.56
C ALA A 15 -18.14 -7.05 -21.84
N ILE A 16 -17.37 -7.83 -22.60
CA ILE A 16 -16.13 -8.42 -22.11
C ILE A 16 -15.16 -7.25 -21.91
N LEU A 17 -15.00 -6.82 -20.67
CA LEU A 17 -13.94 -5.89 -20.29
C LEU A 17 -12.61 -6.65 -20.38
N VAL A 18 -11.92 -6.55 -21.53
CA VAL A 18 -10.53 -7.00 -21.63
C VAL A 18 -9.71 -6.07 -20.74
N GLN A 19 -9.43 -6.51 -19.52
CA GLN A 19 -8.45 -5.84 -18.67
C GLN A 19 -7.08 -6.06 -19.32
N ALA A 20 -6.53 -5.00 -19.91
CA ALA A 20 -5.14 -5.00 -20.35
C ALA A 20 -4.24 -5.14 -19.12
N ILE A 21 -3.69 -6.34 -18.91
CA ILE A 21 -2.63 -6.59 -17.94
C ILE A 21 -1.41 -5.79 -18.43
N HIS A 22 -1.28 -4.57 -17.94
CA HIS A 22 -0.03 -3.83 -18.11
C HIS A 22 0.98 -4.52 -17.22
N ALA A 23 1.82 -5.38 -17.82
CA ALA A 23 3.09 -5.73 -17.23
C ALA A 23 3.86 -4.41 -17.06
N GLN A 24 3.80 -3.79 -15.88
CA GLN A 24 4.56 -2.58 -15.61
C GLN A 24 6.03 -2.97 -15.64
N ASN A 25 6.75 -2.47 -16.65
CA ASN A 25 8.18 -2.67 -16.77
C ASN A 25 8.88 -1.93 -15.61
N ILE A 26 9.46 -2.68 -14.68
CA ILE A 26 10.25 -2.13 -13.58
C ILE A 26 11.50 -1.44 -14.18
N PRO A 27 11.76 -0.15 -13.90
CA PRO A 27 12.93 0.55 -14.41
C PRO A 27 14.24 -0.12 -13.99
N ASP A 28 15.26 -0.04 -14.84
CA ASP A 28 16.55 -0.68 -14.57
C ASP A 28 17.25 -0.16 -13.30
N SER A 29 17.08 1.12 -12.97
CA SER A 29 17.59 1.70 -11.73
C SER A 29 16.97 1.04 -10.50
N ILE A 30 15.66 0.81 -10.53
CA ILE A 30 14.91 0.12 -9.47
C ILE A 30 15.34 -1.35 -9.40
N ARG A 31 15.46 -2.03 -10.54
CA ARG A 31 15.90 -3.43 -10.59
C ARG A 31 17.30 -3.61 -9.98
N LYS A 32 18.22 -2.66 -10.24
CA LYS A 32 19.57 -2.64 -9.64
C LYS A 32 19.53 -2.36 -8.13
N ASN A 33 18.64 -1.47 -7.69
CA ASN A 33 18.43 -1.19 -6.26
C ASN A 33 17.93 -2.43 -5.52
N ILE A 34 16.89 -3.09 -6.05
CA ILE A 34 16.33 -4.35 -5.54
C ILE A 34 17.41 -5.44 -5.49
N ALA A 35 18.19 -5.61 -6.57
CA ALA A 35 19.28 -6.58 -6.60
C ALA A 35 20.35 -6.29 -5.54
N SER A 36 20.67 -5.01 -5.30
CA SER A 36 21.61 -4.60 -4.24
C SER A 36 21.06 -4.96 -2.85
N PHE A 37 19.79 -4.65 -2.59
CA PHE A 37 19.10 -5.00 -1.34
C PHE A 37 19.11 -6.52 -1.10
N CYS A 38 18.64 -7.30 -2.07
CA CYS A 38 18.56 -8.74 -1.93
C CYS A 38 19.93 -9.41 -1.82
N SER A 39 20.94 -8.86 -2.51
CA SER A 39 22.30 -9.35 -2.36
C SER A 39 22.87 -9.06 -0.97
N SER A 40 22.59 -7.88 -0.39
CA SER A 40 23.08 -7.55 0.96
C SER A 40 22.42 -8.39 2.05
N GLU A 41 21.11 -8.61 1.95
CA GLU A 41 20.36 -9.40 2.94
C GLU A 41 20.74 -10.88 2.94
N TRP A 42 20.98 -11.44 1.74
CA TRP A 42 21.16 -12.89 1.57
C TRP A 42 22.61 -13.32 1.29
N THR A 43 23.57 -12.41 1.39
CA THR A 43 25.00 -12.75 1.42
C THR A 43 25.49 -12.90 2.85
N LYS A 44 25.84 -14.12 3.26
CA LYS A 44 26.39 -14.39 4.59
C LYS A 44 27.82 -14.90 4.43
N ARG A 45 28.77 -14.24 5.10
CA ARG A 45 30.20 -14.58 5.06
C ARG A 45 30.74 -14.66 3.61
N GLY A 46 30.27 -13.78 2.74
CA GLY A 46 30.66 -13.73 1.32
C GLY A 46 29.99 -14.77 0.42
N ILE A 47 29.08 -15.60 0.95
CA ILE A 47 28.35 -16.60 0.19
C ILE A 47 26.90 -16.15 0.04
N LEU A 48 26.46 -15.98 -1.21
CA LEU A 48 25.09 -15.64 -1.55
C LEU A 48 24.20 -16.89 -1.51
N ASP A 49 23.15 -16.84 -0.70
CA ASP A 49 22.05 -17.80 -0.81
C ASP A 49 21.21 -17.46 -2.05
N ARG A 50 21.39 -18.25 -3.12
CA ARG A 50 20.73 -18.00 -4.41
C ARG A 50 19.22 -18.16 -4.37
N ASN A 51 18.71 -19.07 -3.53
CA ASN A 51 17.28 -19.32 -3.42
C ASN A 51 16.62 -18.15 -2.71
N MET A 52 17.21 -17.71 -1.60
CA MET A 52 16.68 -16.58 -0.85
C MET A 52 16.87 -15.26 -1.57
N PHE A 53 17.96 -15.09 -2.33
CA PHE A 53 18.10 -13.97 -3.26
C PHE A 53 16.95 -13.92 -4.28
N LYS A 54 16.65 -15.04 -4.95
CA LYS A 54 15.56 -15.09 -5.92
C LYS A 54 14.20 -14.81 -5.28
N TYR A 55 13.94 -15.37 -4.10
CA TYR A 55 12.73 -15.08 -3.34
C TYR A 55 12.62 -13.59 -3.03
N CYS A 56 13.67 -12.99 -2.48
CA CYS A 56 13.72 -11.56 -2.19
C CYS A 56 13.49 -10.70 -3.44
N MET A 57 14.10 -11.03 -4.57
CA MET A 57 13.90 -10.30 -5.82
C MET A 57 12.41 -10.25 -6.21
N ASN A 58 11.67 -11.34 -6.02
CA ASN A 58 10.25 -11.39 -6.30
C ASN A 58 9.46 -10.49 -5.33
N GLU A 59 9.66 -10.66 -4.01
CA GLU A 59 8.97 -9.87 -2.97
C GLU A 59 9.20 -8.37 -3.16
N GLN A 60 10.44 -7.96 -3.47
CA GLN A 60 10.79 -6.56 -3.67
C GLN A 60 10.21 -6.00 -4.97
N ASN A 61 10.14 -6.81 -6.03
CA ASN A 61 9.47 -6.41 -7.28
C ASN A 61 7.97 -6.21 -7.05
N GLU A 62 7.32 -7.13 -6.33
CA GLU A 62 5.90 -7.02 -5.98
C GLU A 62 5.66 -5.80 -5.07
N GLY A 63 6.50 -5.58 -4.06
CA GLY A 63 6.46 -4.39 -3.21
C GLY A 63 6.52 -3.10 -4.02
N TRP A 64 7.43 -2.99 -4.99
CA TRP A 64 7.51 -1.82 -5.87
C TRP A 64 6.24 -1.64 -6.71
N LEU A 65 5.75 -2.70 -7.35
CA LEU A 65 4.54 -2.65 -8.18
C LEU A 65 3.31 -2.23 -7.36
N ASN A 66 3.16 -2.81 -6.17
CA ASN A 66 2.06 -2.51 -5.27
C ASN A 66 2.14 -1.09 -4.73
N LEU A 67 3.35 -0.60 -4.41
CA LEU A 67 3.56 0.79 -4.03
C LEU A 67 3.12 1.76 -5.14
N GLN A 68 3.51 1.51 -6.39
CA GLN A 68 3.12 2.35 -7.52
C GLN A 68 1.61 2.37 -7.72
N ASP A 69 0.97 1.22 -7.59
CA ASP A 69 -0.48 1.12 -7.64
C ASP A 69 -1.18 1.86 -6.49
N LEU A 70 -0.68 1.71 -5.26
CA LEU A 70 -1.21 2.39 -4.08
C LEU A 70 -1.10 3.91 -4.21
N VAL A 71 0.07 4.42 -4.62
CA VAL A 71 0.30 5.86 -4.85
C VAL A 71 -0.62 6.39 -5.96
N ARG A 72 -0.80 5.63 -7.05
CA ARG A 72 -1.69 6.01 -8.16
C ARG A 72 -3.15 6.06 -7.72
N ARG A 73 -3.62 5.09 -6.93
CA ARG A 73 -5.01 5.06 -6.44
C ARG A 73 -5.31 6.19 -5.45
N ASN A 74 -4.30 6.68 -4.74
CA ASN A 74 -4.46 7.72 -3.73
C ASN A 74 -3.87 9.08 -4.18
N SER A 75 -3.55 9.26 -5.46
CA SER A 75 -2.85 10.48 -5.94
C SER A 75 -3.68 11.77 -5.81
N ALA A 76 -4.98 11.66 -5.59
CA ALA A 76 -5.87 12.81 -5.35
C ALA A 76 -5.66 13.43 -3.95
N TYR A 77 -5.01 12.70 -3.02
CA TYR A 77 -4.81 13.15 -1.65
C TYR A 77 -3.42 13.79 -1.49
N PRO A 78 -3.33 15.09 -1.13
CA PRO A 78 -2.03 15.77 -1.01
C PRO A 78 -1.09 15.12 0.01
N TRP A 79 -1.63 14.61 1.13
CA TRP A 79 -0.86 13.98 2.21
C TRP A 79 -0.10 12.72 1.77
N ILE A 80 -0.51 12.05 0.69
CA ILE A 80 0.20 10.87 0.17
C ILE A 80 1.63 11.20 -0.21
N LYS A 81 1.88 12.39 -0.77
CA LYS A 81 3.21 12.76 -1.23
C LYS A 81 4.18 12.86 -0.04
N ASP A 82 3.81 13.65 0.96
CA ASP A 82 4.65 13.93 2.12
C ASP A 82 4.85 12.66 2.98
N LEU A 83 3.78 11.89 3.16
CA LEU A 83 3.83 10.62 3.88
C LEU A 83 4.75 9.61 3.17
N LYS A 84 4.62 9.49 1.85
CA LYS A 84 5.48 8.61 1.05
C LYS A 84 6.94 8.99 1.22
N GLU A 85 7.29 10.28 1.13
CA GLU A 85 8.67 10.75 1.30
C GLU A 85 9.25 10.35 2.67
N LYS A 86 8.52 10.57 3.77
CA LYS A 86 8.94 10.13 5.12
C LYS A 86 9.17 8.61 5.20
N ILE A 87 8.27 7.82 4.61
CA ILE A 87 8.37 6.35 4.62
C ILE A 87 9.57 5.87 3.79
N PHE A 88 9.86 6.53 2.65
CA PHE A 88 11.06 6.24 1.88
C PHE A 88 12.33 6.49 2.70
N ASP A 89 12.40 7.61 3.43
CA ASP A 89 13.56 7.94 4.26
C ASP A 89 13.79 6.88 5.35
N LYS A 90 12.71 6.39 5.98
CA LYS A 90 12.77 5.32 6.99
C LYS A 90 13.31 4.00 6.44
N TRP A 91 12.85 3.60 5.25
CA TRP A 91 13.15 2.28 4.67
C TRP A 91 14.24 2.33 3.58
N THR A 92 14.91 3.46 3.42
CA THR A 92 16.07 3.61 2.54
C THR A 92 17.33 3.80 3.36
N ARG A 93 18.28 2.86 3.23
CA ARG A 93 19.57 2.93 3.92
C ARG A 93 20.69 2.96 2.90
N ARG A 94 21.50 4.03 2.93
CA ARG A 94 22.63 4.23 2.01
C ARG A 94 22.21 4.13 0.52
N GLY A 95 21.02 4.67 0.21
CA GLY A 95 20.45 4.65 -1.14
C GLY A 95 19.91 3.29 -1.59
N ILE A 96 19.83 2.29 -0.71
CA ILE A 96 19.20 0.98 -0.96
C ILE A 96 17.86 0.96 -0.24
N THR A 97 16.79 0.68 -0.97
CA THR A 97 15.41 0.76 -0.46
C THR A 97 14.83 -0.63 -0.29
N ASP A 98 14.19 -0.87 0.86
CA ASP A 98 13.31 -2.02 1.05
C ASP A 98 11.90 -1.68 0.55
N TRP A 99 11.63 -2.02 -0.71
CA TRP A 99 10.39 -1.69 -1.40
C TRP A 99 9.16 -2.37 -0.80
N ASN A 100 9.33 -3.58 -0.26
CA ASN A 100 8.24 -4.27 0.42
C ASN A 100 7.85 -3.52 1.69
N MET A 101 8.83 -3.07 2.48
CA MET A 101 8.55 -2.30 3.69
C MET A 101 8.03 -0.89 3.40
N VAL A 102 8.49 -0.23 2.33
CA VAL A 102 7.90 1.04 1.88
C VAL A 102 6.42 0.86 1.53
N HIS A 103 6.09 -0.16 0.74
CA HIS A 103 4.70 -0.48 0.40
C HIS A 103 3.87 -0.77 1.64
N HIS A 104 4.35 -1.67 2.50
CA HIS A 104 3.65 -2.11 3.71
C HIS A 104 3.34 -0.93 4.63
N SER A 105 4.35 -0.11 4.97
CA SER A 105 4.14 1.06 5.83
C SER A 105 3.20 2.08 5.20
N LEU A 106 3.32 2.37 3.90
CA LEU A 106 2.38 3.32 3.28
C LEU A 106 0.95 2.77 3.24
N HIS A 107 0.80 1.47 3.02
CA HIS A 107 -0.50 0.81 3.04
C HIS A 107 -1.15 0.90 4.43
N GLU A 108 -0.41 0.60 5.50
CA GLU A 108 -0.93 0.72 6.88
C GLU A 108 -1.39 2.13 7.21
N GLU A 109 -0.63 3.14 6.82
CA GLU A 109 -1.01 4.53 7.04
C GLU A 109 -2.24 4.94 6.24
N VAL A 110 -2.37 4.47 4.99
CA VAL A 110 -3.56 4.71 4.15
C VAL A 110 -4.80 4.06 4.76
N GLU A 111 -4.71 2.82 5.23
CA GLU A 111 -5.84 2.13 5.85
C GLU A 111 -6.20 2.77 7.20
N ALA A 112 -5.21 3.16 8.01
CA ALA A 112 -5.46 3.86 9.27
C ALA A 112 -6.21 5.19 9.06
N ILE A 113 -5.86 5.98 8.05
CA ILE A 113 -6.61 7.20 7.70
C ILE A 113 -8.07 6.89 7.39
N LYS A 114 -8.34 5.85 6.58
CA LYS A 114 -9.71 5.47 6.23
C LYS A 114 -10.51 5.02 7.46
N ASP A 115 -9.89 4.25 8.34
CA ASP A 115 -10.51 3.81 9.59
C ASP A 115 -10.80 4.99 10.53
N LEU A 116 -9.88 5.95 10.61
CA LEU A 116 -10.07 7.18 11.38
C LEU A 116 -11.22 8.03 10.81
N GLU A 117 -11.26 8.25 9.50
CA GLU A 117 -12.35 8.99 8.82
C GLU A 117 -13.70 8.30 9.02
N TYR A 118 -13.73 6.98 8.88
CA TYR A 118 -14.93 6.17 9.09
C TYR A 118 -15.43 6.28 10.53
N GLY A 119 -14.53 6.12 11.51
CA GLY A 119 -14.86 6.18 12.93
C GLY A 119 -15.38 7.56 13.36
N LEU A 120 -14.80 8.65 12.87
CA LEU A 120 -15.32 10.02 13.08
C LEU A 120 -16.73 10.18 12.49
N LYS A 121 -16.95 9.71 11.27
CA LYS A 121 -18.26 9.79 10.60
C LYS A 121 -19.34 8.97 11.32
N LYS A 122 -18.97 7.81 11.85
CA LYS A 122 -19.87 6.92 12.62
C LYS A 122 -19.98 7.29 14.10
N LYS A 123 -19.19 8.26 14.56
CA LYS A 123 -19.11 8.67 15.97
C LYS A 123 -18.70 7.50 16.88
N GLU A 124 -17.82 6.63 16.39
CA GLU A 124 -17.22 5.54 17.20
C GLU A 124 -16.24 6.10 18.25
N PHE A 125 -15.66 7.26 17.97
CA PHE A 125 -14.88 8.06 18.91
C PHE A 125 -15.12 9.55 18.63
N THR A 126 -14.71 10.41 19.57
CA THR A 126 -14.92 11.86 19.47
C THR A 126 -13.75 12.55 18.77
N LYS A 127 -13.99 13.77 18.28
CA LYS A 127 -12.91 14.58 17.69
C LYS A 127 -11.85 14.90 18.74
N GLU A 128 -12.25 15.12 19.98
CA GLU A 128 -11.33 15.40 21.09
C GLU A 128 -10.38 14.22 21.33
N LYS A 129 -10.88 12.98 21.30
CA LYS A 129 -10.04 11.79 21.45
C LYS A 129 -9.06 11.62 20.28
N TYR A 130 -9.52 11.90 19.07
CA TYR A 130 -8.65 11.92 17.89
C TYR A 130 -7.56 12.98 18.02
N ASP A 131 -7.90 14.21 18.38
CA ASP A 131 -6.95 15.32 18.50
C ASP A 131 -5.90 15.02 19.59
N GLU A 132 -6.32 14.41 20.72
CA GLU A 132 -5.43 13.95 21.78
C GLU A 132 -4.41 12.93 21.25
N CYS A 133 -4.86 11.83 20.65
CA CYS A 133 -3.98 10.79 20.12
C CYS A 133 -3.07 11.31 18.98
N PHE A 134 -3.62 12.14 18.10
CA PHE A 134 -2.85 12.73 17.01
C PHE A 134 -1.80 13.71 17.54
N SER A 135 -2.07 14.45 18.62
CA SER A 135 -1.05 15.33 19.22
C SER A 135 0.14 14.56 19.81
N GLN A 136 -0.08 13.32 20.23
CA GLN A 136 0.96 12.43 20.75
C GLN A 136 1.79 11.80 19.63
N TRP A 137 1.16 11.43 18.51
CA TRP A 137 1.77 10.58 17.48
C TRP A 137 1.95 11.24 16.10
N GLY A 138 1.40 12.43 15.87
CA GLY A 138 1.33 13.09 14.56
C GLY A 138 2.69 13.43 13.93
N ASP A 139 3.73 13.53 14.77
CA ASP A 139 5.11 13.77 14.33
C ASP A 139 5.95 12.48 14.22
N SER A 140 5.38 11.31 14.51
CA SER A 140 6.07 10.03 14.36
C SER A 140 6.24 9.61 12.89
N ASP A 141 7.01 8.55 12.67
CA ASP A 141 7.17 7.92 11.36
C ASP A 141 5.91 7.20 10.86
N SER A 142 4.93 7.00 11.73
CA SER A 142 3.71 6.22 11.50
C SER A 142 2.50 6.93 12.13
N PRO A 143 2.24 8.20 11.78
CA PRO A 143 1.37 9.06 12.57
C PRO A 143 -0.08 8.57 12.60
N TRP A 144 -0.60 8.01 11.52
CA TRP A 144 -2.00 7.65 11.39
C TRP A 144 -2.29 6.30 12.04
N SER A 145 -1.44 5.30 11.80
CA SER A 145 -1.58 3.98 12.42
C SER A 145 -1.46 4.08 13.94
N MET A 146 -0.47 4.82 14.45
CA MET A 146 -0.31 5.04 15.89
C MET A 146 -1.47 5.83 16.51
N THR A 147 -1.99 6.85 15.79
CA THR A 147 -3.20 7.56 16.24
C THR A 147 -4.39 6.61 16.35
N TYR A 148 -4.56 5.72 15.39
CA TYR A 148 -5.65 4.74 15.41
C TYR A 148 -5.52 3.74 16.57
N TYR A 149 -4.33 3.19 16.82
CA TYR A 149 -4.08 2.30 17.96
C TYR A 149 -4.36 2.99 19.31
N CYS A 150 -3.91 4.24 19.47
CA CYS A 150 -4.18 5.05 20.66
C CYS A 150 -5.68 5.24 20.93
N ILE A 151 -6.49 5.38 19.87
CA ILE A 151 -7.94 5.47 19.99
C ILE A 151 -8.56 4.13 20.42
N LYS A 152 -8.05 3.00 19.92
CA LYS A 152 -8.51 1.67 20.29
C LYS A 152 -8.08 1.25 21.70
N GLY A 153 -7.08 1.92 22.27
CA GLY A 153 -6.54 1.61 23.59
C GLY A 153 -5.66 0.36 23.58
N GLU A 154 -4.93 0.14 22.48
CA GLU A 154 -4.02 -1.00 22.27
C GLU A 154 -2.53 -0.63 22.48
N ASP A 155 -2.28 0.48 23.18
CA ASP A 155 -0.94 1.05 23.43
C ASP A 155 -0.17 0.37 24.59
#